data_AF-A0A6N7GVG9-F1
#
_entry.id   AF-A0A6N7GVG9-F1
#
_cell.length_a   1.000
_cell.length_b   1.000
_cell.length_c   1.000
_cell.angle_alpha   90.00
_cell.angle_beta   90.00
_cell.angle_gamma   90.00
#
_symmetry.space_group_name_H-M   'P 1'
#
loop_
_entity.id
_entity.type
_entity.pdbx_description
1 polymer ?
#
loop_
_entity_poly.entity_id
_entity_poly.type
_entity_poly.pdbx_seq_one_letter_code
_entity_poly.pdbx_strand_id
1 'polypeptide(L)' 'MEISGQKAHMRGMQEPKFTNGQMVHFTPSFSQDAKALGVYEIVRQMPIEDANETSYRIKSGSSGQERIAREHQLESAL' A
#
# COMPACT_ATOMS: atom_id res chain seq x y z
N MET A 1 3.75 -8.72 31.54
CA MET A 1 4.72 -9.39 30.64
C MET A 1 4.18 -9.24 29.24
N GLU A 2 4.99 -8.60 28.39
CA GLU A 2 4.59 -8.01 27.13
C GLU A 2 3.97 -9.01 26.16
N ILE A 3 2.81 -8.65 25.60
CA ILE A 3 2.27 -9.30 24.41
C ILE A 3 3.28 -9.11 23.28
N SER A 4 4.01 -10.18 23.01
CA SER A 4 5.05 -10.22 22.00
C SER A 4 4.43 -9.95 20.64
N GLY A 5 4.60 -8.73 20.14
CA GLY A 5 4.33 -8.39 18.76
C GLY A 5 5.11 -9.36 17.88
N GLN A 6 4.40 -10.20 17.14
CA GLN A 6 4.97 -11.13 16.18
C GLN A 6 5.85 -10.35 15.22
N LYS A 7 7.15 -10.32 15.48
CA LYS A 7 8.15 -10.04 14.45
C LYS A 7 8.19 -11.30 13.61
N ALA A 8 7.30 -11.37 12.62
CA ALA A 8 7.40 -12.33 11.54
C ALA A 8 8.85 -12.31 11.05
N HIS A 9 9.47 -13.48 10.97
CA HIS A 9 10.81 -13.66 10.44
C HIS A 9 10.82 -13.23 8.96
N MET A 10 11.06 -11.95 8.70
CA MET A 10 11.07 -11.32 7.36
C MET A 10 12.35 -11.66 6.58
N ARG A 11 12.75 -12.93 6.50
CA ARG A 11 13.94 -13.33 5.72
C ARG A 11 13.55 -13.55 4.26
N GLY A 12 13.29 -12.46 3.55
CA GLY A 12 12.91 -12.45 2.12
C GLY A 12 12.01 -11.29 1.71
N MET A 13 11.45 -10.56 2.68
CA MET A 13 10.54 -9.44 2.41
C MET A 13 11.33 -8.24 1.88
N GLN A 14 11.09 -7.84 0.62
CA GLN A 14 11.61 -6.58 0.09
C GLN A 14 11.21 -5.43 1.03
N GLU A 15 12.13 -4.49 1.26
CA GLU A 15 11.80 -3.29 2.03
C GLU A 15 10.64 -2.55 1.35
N PRO A 16 9.54 -2.28 2.06
CA PRO A 16 8.37 -1.64 1.47
C PRO A 16 8.73 -0.23 1.01
N LYS A 17 8.41 0.12 -0.24
CA LYS A 17 8.67 1.47 -0.79
C LYS A 17 7.86 2.57 -0.12
N PHE A 18 6.69 2.24 0.45
CA PHE A 18 5.78 3.23 1.05
C PHE A 18 5.48 2.88 2.51
N THR A 19 5.32 3.90 3.35
CA THR A 19 5.06 3.74 4.80
C THR A 19 3.63 4.13 5.18
N ASN A 20 3.14 3.65 6.33
CA ASN A 20 1.82 4.06 6.85
C ASN A 20 1.73 5.58 7.08
N GLY A 21 0.64 6.20 6.65
CA GLY A 21 0.42 7.66 6.68
C GLY A 21 1.00 8.41 5.48
N GLN A 22 1.73 7.74 4.59
CA GLN A 22 2.29 8.38 3.40
C GLN A 22 1.22 8.62 2.33
N MET A 23 1.30 9.78 1.67
CA MET A 23 0.43 10.13 0.56
C MET A 23 0.99 9.61 -0.77
N VAL A 24 0.15 8.96 -1.56
CA VAL A 24 0.50 8.31 -2.82
C VAL A 24 -0.54 8.60 -3.90
N HIS A 25 -0.11 8.68 -5.14
CA HIS A 25 -0.99 8.65 -6.29
C HIS A 25 -1.29 7.20 -6.65
N PHE A 26 -2.56 6.86 -6.80
CA PHE A 26 -2.97 5.54 -7.27
C PHE A 26 -3.32 5.58 -8.76
N THR A 27 -2.64 4.74 -9.53
CA THR A 27 -2.86 4.57 -10.97
C THR A 27 -3.16 3.09 -11.26
N PRO A 28 -4.41 2.72 -11.62
CA PRO A 28 -4.75 1.33 -11.93
C PRO A 28 -4.06 0.86 -13.21
N SER A 29 -3.56 -0.39 -13.21
CA SER A 29 -2.77 -0.96 -14.31
C SER A 29 -3.54 -1.18 -15.62
N PHE A 30 -4.88 -1.16 -15.56
CA PHE A 30 -5.76 -1.20 -16.74
C PHE A 30 -6.76 -0.05 -16.63
N SER A 31 -6.94 0.68 -17.74
CA SER A 31 -7.63 1.97 -17.91
C SER A 31 -9.14 1.93 -17.63
N GLN A 32 -9.61 1.33 -16.54
CA GLN A 32 -11.04 1.10 -16.31
C GLN A 32 -11.71 2.14 -15.40
N ASP A 33 -10.96 2.89 -14.58
CA ASP A 33 -11.60 3.81 -13.63
C ASP A 33 -10.82 5.12 -13.49
N ALA A 34 -11.12 6.10 -14.36
CA ALA A 34 -10.67 7.48 -14.17
C ALA A 34 -11.13 8.05 -12.81
N LYS A 35 -12.23 7.52 -12.24
CA LYS A 35 -12.71 7.84 -10.90
C LYS A 35 -11.85 7.26 -9.78
N ALA A 36 -10.94 6.33 -10.08
CA ALA A 36 -10.01 5.78 -9.11
C ALA A 36 -8.69 6.55 -9.04
N LEU A 37 -8.39 7.41 -10.02
CA LEU A 37 -7.20 8.25 -9.98
C LEU A 37 -7.28 9.27 -8.85
N GLY A 38 -6.14 9.56 -8.22
CA GLY A 38 -6.04 10.61 -7.19
C GLY A 38 -5.06 10.28 -6.08
N VAL A 39 -5.06 11.14 -5.06
CA VAL A 39 -4.20 11.00 -3.88
C VAL A 39 -4.88 10.15 -2.81
N TYR A 40 -4.14 9.20 -2.27
CA TYR A 40 -4.56 8.29 -1.21
C TYR A 40 -3.50 8.24 -0.11
N GLU A 41 -3.93 7.89 1.09
CA GLU A 41 -3.04 7.62 2.23
C GLU A 41 -2.80 6.11 2.36
N ILE A 42 -1.56 5.70 2.59
CA ILE A 42 -1.23 4.31 2.94
C ILE A 42 -1.71 4.04 4.37
N VAL A 43 -2.69 3.17 4.53
CA VAL A 43 -3.20 2.80 5.87
C VAL A 43 -2.62 1.49 6.40
N ARG A 44 -2.13 0.60 5.51
CA ARG A 44 -1.50 -0.66 5.91
C ARG A 44 -0.58 -1.24 4.84
N GLN A 45 0.61 -1.67 5.23
CA GLN A 45 1.50 -2.49 4.41
C GLN A 45 1.07 -3.97 4.50
N MET A 46 1.04 -4.65 3.36
CA MET A 46 0.69 -6.06 3.23
C MET A 46 1.76 -6.78 2.41
N PRO A 47 2.80 -7.30 3.09
CA PRO A 47 3.73 -8.27 2.55
C PRO A 47 3.08 -9.38 1.74
N ILE A 48 3.70 -9.79 0.64
CA ILE A 48 3.36 -11.01 -0.08
C ILE A 48 4.59 -11.92 0.01
N GLU A 49 4.45 -13.08 0.66
CA GLU A 49 5.59 -13.95 0.98
C GLU A 49 6.34 -14.48 -0.26
N ASP A 50 5.63 -14.65 -1.38
CA ASP A 50 6.17 -15.23 -2.62
C ASP A 50 6.31 -14.22 -3.77
N ALA A 51 6.14 -12.92 -3.52
CA ALA A 51 6.28 -11.90 -4.55
C ALA A 51 7.32 -10.84 -4.18
N ASN A 52 8.03 -10.34 -5.19
CA ASN A 52 8.99 -9.24 -5.04
C ASN A 52 8.30 -7.87 -4.87
N GLU A 53 7.03 -7.84 -4.48
CA GLU A 53 6.23 -6.63 -4.40
C GLU A 53 5.42 -6.62 -3.11
N THR A 54 5.26 -5.44 -2.54
CA THR A 54 4.38 -5.22 -1.39
C THR A 54 3.00 -4.77 -1.89
N SER A 55 1.93 -5.26 -1.26
CA SER A 55 0.60 -4.67 -1.44
C SER A 55 0.30 -3.68 -0.34
N TYR A 56 -0.51 -2.69 -0.63
CA TYR A 56 -0.84 -1.63 0.31
C TYR A 56 -2.35 -1.47 0.37
N ARG A 57 -2.89 -1.33 1.58
CA ARG A 57 -4.23 -0.79 1.77
C ARG A 57 -4.10 0.73 1.73
N ILE A 58 -4.82 1.36 0.83
CA ILE A 58 -4.85 2.80 0.62
C ILE A 58 -6.23 3.36 0.94
N LYS A 59 -6.31 4.58 1.43
CA LYS A 59 -7.57 5.28 1.73
C LYS A 59 -7.65 6.61 0.98
N SER A 60 -8.77 6.82 0.30
CA SER A 60 -9.04 8.08 -0.38
C SER A 60 -9.35 9.17 0.65
N GLY A 61 -8.61 10.28 0.64
CA GLY A 61 -8.91 11.42 1.49
C GLY A 61 -10.26 12.07 1.15
N SER A 62 -10.62 12.09 -0.14
CA SER A 62 -11.84 12.75 -0.63
C SER A 62 -13.11 11.93 -0.41
N SER A 63 -13.04 10.61 -0.58
CA SER A 63 -14.23 9.73 -0.49
C SER A 63 -14.26 8.83 0.74
N GLY A 64 -13.16 8.72 1.48
CA GLY A 64 -13.02 7.82 2.63
C GLY A 64 -12.93 6.33 2.26
N GLN A 65 -13.08 5.98 0.99
CA GLN A 65 -13.04 4.59 0.52
C GLN A 65 -11.63 4.01 0.62
N GLU A 66 -11.57 2.75 1.04
CA GLU A 66 -10.33 1.99 1.15
C GLU A 66 -10.22 0.98 0.02
N ARG A 67 -8.99 0.75 -0.47
CA ARG A 67 -8.69 -0.17 -1.57
C ARG A 67 -7.36 -0.86 -1.34
N ILE A 68 -7.15 -1.99 -2.01
CA ILE A 68 -5.85 -2.66 -2.07
C ILE A 68 -5.19 -2.33 -3.40
N ALA A 69 -3.97 -1.80 -3.34
CA ALA A 69 -3.14 -1.49 -4.49
C ALA A 69 -1.80 -2.23 -4.39
N ARG A 70 -1.25 -2.63 -5.53
CA ARG A 70 0.12 -3.15 -5.61
C ARG A 70 1.12 -2.00 -5.61
N GLU A 71 2.37 -2.29 -5.22
CA GLU A 71 3.43 -1.30 -5.22
C GLU A 71 3.59 -0.58 -6.57
N HIS A 72 3.54 -1.30 -7.69
CA HIS A 72 3.67 -0.70 -9.03
C HIS A 72 2.49 0.20 -9.45
N GLN A 73 1.36 0.15 -8.72
CA GLN A 73 0.19 1.00 -8.97
C GLN A 73 0.26 2.30 -8.18
N LEU A 74 1.31 2.49 -7.39
CA LEU A 74 1.47 3.60 -6.48
C LEU A 74 2.71 4.42 -6.86
N GLU A 75 2.55 5.73 -6.82
CA GLU A 75 3.63 6.69 -6.97
C GLU A 75 3.61 7.64 -5.77
N SER A 76 4.78 8.12 -5.33
CA SER A 76 4.82 9.09 -4.24
C SER A 76 4.12 10.38 -4.65
N ALA A 77 3.15 10.84 -3.85
CA ALA A 77 2.64 12.19 -3.95
C ALA A 77 3.65 13.11 -3.24
N LEU A 78 4.37 13.94 -4.00
CA LEU A 78 5.31 14.92 -3.45
C LEU A 78 4.61 15.99 -2.60
#